data_AF-A0AAW7RW01-F1
#
_entry.id   AF-A0AAW7RW01-F1
#
_cell.length_a   1.000
_cell.length_b   1.000
_cell.length_c   1.000
_cell.angle_alpha   90.00
_cell.angle_beta   90.00
_cell.angle_gamma   90.00
#
_symmetry.space_group_name_H-M   'P 1'
#
loop_
_entity.id
_entity.type
_entity.pdbx_description
1 polymer ?
#
loop_
_entity_poly.entity_id
_entity_poly.type
_entity_poly.pdbx_seq_one_letter_code
_entity_poly.pdbx_strand_id
1 'polypeptide(L)'
;MGNSAAAKEHVFWAIWHEGVEIYYTPAEHWLKRDADPIMQIVRPIARLREEIMYKQTHNDTARNLIAGLNDDELMSIIDKAAHEIPTLRLGGDTLAGHFRWVCFHEGWLPEFRQWNADRLYRSIRGKYHEMEDHNTDARNLLAAVDNRFIKALIDNL
;
A
#
# COMPACT_ATOMS: atom_id res chain seq x y z
N MET A 1 -15.46 -22.96 6.77
CA MET A 1 -14.20 -22.20 6.88
C MET A 1 -13.70 -21.97 5.46
N GLY A 2 -13.45 -20.72 5.09
CA GLY A 2 -12.90 -20.38 3.78
C GLY A 2 -11.45 -20.87 3.65
N ASN A 3 -10.97 -21.09 2.43
CA ASN A 3 -9.56 -21.42 2.20
C ASN A 3 -8.71 -20.15 2.31
N SER A 4 -8.31 -19.78 3.53
CA SER A 4 -7.58 -18.54 3.81
C SER A 4 -6.23 -18.45 3.11
N ALA A 5 -5.61 -19.58 2.77
CA ALA A 5 -4.37 -19.60 1.98
C ALA A 5 -4.63 -19.18 0.54
N ALA A 6 -5.69 -19.69 -0.10
CA ALA A 6 -6.06 -19.29 -1.45
C ALA A 6 -6.56 -17.83 -1.50
N ALA A 7 -7.26 -17.37 -0.47
CA ALA A 7 -7.68 -15.97 -0.38
C ALA A 7 -6.49 -15.00 -0.19
N LYS A 8 -5.41 -15.43 0.48
CA LYS A 8 -4.21 -14.60 0.73
C LYS A 8 -3.63 -14.04 -0.57
N GLU A 9 -3.45 -14.88 -1.58
CA GLU A 9 -2.86 -14.48 -2.87
C GLU A 9 -3.68 -13.38 -3.55
N HIS A 10 -5.01 -13.49 -3.53
CA HIS A 10 -5.90 -12.50 -4.13
C HIS A 10 -5.97 -11.18 -3.35
N VAL A 11 -5.89 -11.23 -2.02
CA VAL A 11 -5.81 -10.02 -1.19
C VAL A 11 -4.48 -9.31 -1.41
N PHE A 12 -3.37 -10.06 -1.44
CA PHE A 12 -2.05 -9.51 -1.74
C PHE A 12 -2.06 -8.83 -3.12
N TRP A 13 -2.53 -9.54 -4.14
CA TRP A 13 -2.67 -9.00 -5.51
C TRP A 13 -3.50 -7.71 -5.53
N ALA A 14 -4.64 -7.67 -4.85
CA ALA A 14 -5.45 -6.46 -4.79
C ALA A 14 -4.70 -5.27 -4.17
N ILE A 15 -3.83 -5.50 -3.19
CA ILE A 15 -3.04 -4.44 -2.56
C ILE A 15 -1.90 -4.00 -3.49
N TRP A 16 -0.97 -4.88 -3.85
CA TRP A 16 0.26 -4.47 -4.53
C TRP A 16 0.13 -4.34 -6.05
N HIS A 17 -0.79 -5.06 -6.70
CA HIS A 17 -0.98 -4.99 -8.15
C HIS A 17 -2.10 -4.00 -8.51
N GLU A 18 -3.23 -4.07 -7.79
CA GLU A 18 -4.42 -3.24 -8.06
C GLU A 18 -4.47 -1.92 -7.27
N GLY A 19 -3.57 -1.74 -6.30
CA GLY A 19 -3.39 -0.47 -5.57
C GLY A 19 -4.38 -0.21 -4.44
N VAL A 20 -4.96 -1.25 -3.82
CA VAL A 20 -5.81 -1.05 -2.63
C VAL A 20 -4.95 -0.58 -1.46
N GLU A 21 -5.07 0.71 -1.10
CA GLU A 21 -4.34 1.28 0.03
C GLU A 21 -4.84 0.69 1.36
N ILE A 22 -3.93 0.17 2.19
CA ILE A 22 -4.26 -0.39 3.51
C ILE A 22 -4.59 0.73 4.52
N TYR A 23 -3.87 1.85 4.41
CA TYR A 23 -3.83 2.89 5.42
C TYR A 23 -4.53 4.17 4.95
N TYR A 24 -5.14 4.89 5.90
CA TYR A 24 -5.71 6.21 5.66
C TYR A 24 -5.54 7.12 6.87
N THR A 25 -5.65 8.43 6.65
CA THR A 25 -5.75 9.40 7.73
C THR A 25 -7.24 9.77 7.90
N PRO A 26 -7.85 9.46 9.06
CA PRO A 26 -9.25 9.81 9.30
C PRO A 26 -9.45 11.32 9.29
N ALA A 27 -10.59 11.79 8.77
CA ALA A 27 -10.84 13.24 8.64
C ALA A 27 -10.85 13.95 10.00
N GLU A 28 -11.38 13.28 11.02
CA GLU A 28 -11.42 13.74 12.42
C GLU A 28 -10.03 13.93 13.04
N HIS A 29 -9.00 13.28 12.49
CA HIS A 29 -7.63 13.47 12.94
C HIS A 29 -7.17 14.91 12.72
N TRP A 30 -7.56 15.52 11.60
CA TRP A 30 -7.21 16.91 11.26
C TRP A 30 -7.91 17.96 12.11
N LEU A 31 -8.92 17.57 12.91
CA LEU A 31 -9.59 18.47 13.85
C LEU A 31 -8.80 18.65 15.16
N LYS A 32 -7.76 17.84 15.39
CA LYS A 32 -6.92 17.92 16.59
C LYS A 32 -5.88 19.03 16.46
N ARG A 33 -5.69 19.79 17.54
CA ARG A 33 -4.69 20.89 17.59
C ARG A 33 -3.25 20.39 17.39
N ASP A 34 -2.98 19.15 17.80
CA ASP A 34 -1.71 18.45 17.78
C ASP A 34 -1.71 17.27 16.79
N ALA A 35 -2.53 17.36 15.72
CA ALA A 35 -2.62 16.30 14.71
C ALA A 35 -1.24 15.96 14.13
N ASP A 36 -0.82 14.70 14.29
CA ASP A 36 0.38 14.17 13.65
C ASP A 36 0.13 13.99 12.14
N PRO A 37 0.77 14.76 11.26
CA PRO A 37 0.46 14.76 9.83
C PRO A 37 0.95 13.51 9.09
N ILE A 38 1.74 12.65 9.73
CA ILE A 38 2.17 11.37 9.14
C ILE A 38 1.39 10.18 9.71
N MET A 39 0.43 10.44 10.60
CA MET A 39 -0.42 9.41 11.17
C MET A 39 -1.36 8.84 10.12
N GLN A 40 -1.34 7.51 10.02
CA GLN A 40 -2.36 6.75 9.34
C GLN A 40 -2.76 5.56 10.22
N ILE A 41 -3.96 5.07 10.01
CA ILE A 41 -4.47 3.83 10.61
C ILE A 41 -4.91 2.88 9.51
N VAL A 42 -5.02 1.60 9.83
CA VAL A 42 -5.62 0.62 8.92
C VAL A 42 -7.07 1.04 8.64
N ARG A 43 -7.44 0.99 7.37
CA ARG A 43 -8.81 1.32 6.94
C ARG A 43 -9.83 0.35 7.55
N PRO A 44 -11.09 0.79 7.74
CA PRO A 44 -12.14 -0.10 8.24
C PRO A 44 -12.24 -1.36 7.40
N ILE A 45 -12.29 -2.53 8.04
CA ILE A 45 -12.25 -3.83 7.37
C ILE A 45 -13.36 -3.99 6.31
N ALA A 46 -14.55 -3.48 6.59
CA ALA A 46 -15.67 -3.48 5.64
C ALA A 46 -15.33 -2.70 4.35
N ARG A 47 -14.60 -1.58 4.46
CA ARG A 47 -14.17 -0.77 3.31
C ARG A 47 -13.06 -1.45 2.51
N LEU A 48 -12.10 -2.07 3.21
CA LEU A 48 -11.06 -2.87 2.56
C LEU A 48 -11.67 -4.06 1.82
N ARG A 49 -12.62 -4.77 2.43
CA ARG A 49 -13.35 -5.86 1.79
C ARG A 49 -14.07 -5.39 0.52
N GLU A 50 -14.84 -4.31 0.62
CA GLU A 50 -15.57 -3.71 -0.51
C GLU A 50 -14.62 -3.40 -1.68
N GLU A 51 -13.50 -2.72 -1.41
CA GLU A 51 -12.56 -2.33 -2.45
C GLU A 51 -11.78 -3.51 -3.04
N ILE A 52 -11.31 -4.45 -2.21
CA ILE A 52 -10.66 -5.68 -2.68
C ILE A 52 -11.62 -6.45 -3.59
N MET A 53 -12.88 -6.63 -3.18
CA MET A 53 -13.88 -7.32 -4.00
C MET A 53 -14.19 -6.57 -5.29
N TYR A 54 -14.20 -5.24 -5.27
CA TYR A 54 -14.37 -4.41 -6.46
C TYR A 54 -13.21 -4.59 -7.45
N LYS A 55 -11.95 -4.55 -6.97
CA LYS A 55 -10.77 -4.80 -7.81
C LYS A 55 -10.75 -6.22 -8.39
N GLN A 56 -11.33 -7.18 -7.66
CA GLN A 56 -11.48 -8.57 -8.11
C GLN A 56 -12.79 -8.83 -8.88
N THR A 57 -13.49 -7.80 -9.40
CA THR A 57 -14.77 -7.99 -10.12
C THR A 57 -14.68 -8.92 -11.33
N HIS A 58 -13.49 -9.10 -11.89
CA HIS A 58 -13.22 -9.96 -13.04
C HIS A 58 -12.86 -11.41 -12.64
N ASN A 59 -12.77 -11.70 -11.33
CA ASN A 59 -12.32 -12.97 -10.78
C ASN A 59 -13.32 -13.51 -9.73
N ASP A 60 -14.33 -14.24 -10.20
CA ASP A 60 -15.38 -14.79 -9.34
C ASP A 60 -14.83 -15.75 -8.28
N THR A 61 -13.78 -16.51 -8.60
CA THR A 61 -13.11 -17.39 -7.62
C THR A 61 -12.54 -16.58 -6.46
N ALA A 62 -11.79 -15.51 -6.76
CA ALA A 62 -11.26 -14.61 -5.74
C ALA A 62 -12.37 -14.00 -4.88
N ARG A 63 -13.44 -13.51 -5.52
CA ARG A 63 -14.57 -12.91 -4.81
C ARG A 63 -15.26 -13.90 -3.87
N ASN A 64 -15.46 -15.14 -4.31
CA ASN A 64 -16.06 -16.18 -3.48
C ASN A 64 -15.16 -16.55 -2.29
N LEU A 65 -13.85 -16.66 -2.52
CA LEU A 65 -12.87 -16.92 -1.45
C LEU A 65 -12.86 -15.80 -0.42
N ILE A 66 -12.81 -14.53 -0.86
CA ILE A 66 -12.80 -13.36 0.01
C ILE A 66 -14.14 -13.22 0.75
N ALA A 67 -15.27 -13.41 0.07
CA ALA A 67 -16.60 -13.36 0.69
C ALA A 67 -16.78 -14.42 1.79
N GLY A 68 -16.09 -15.56 1.67
CA GLY A 68 -16.11 -16.62 2.67
C GLY A 68 -15.27 -16.38 3.93
N LEU A 69 -14.43 -15.33 3.95
CA LEU A 69 -13.64 -14.94 5.13
C LEU A 69 -14.47 -14.12 6.10
N ASN A 70 -14.33 -14.39 7.40
CA ASN A 70 -14.77 -13.44 8.42
C ASN A 70 -13.80 -12.22 8.49
N ASP A 71 -14.18 -11.21 9.26
CA ASP A 71 -13.41 -9.95 9.34
C ASP A 71 -12.03 -10.13 10.02
N ASP A 72 -11.91 -11.02 11.00
CA ASP A 72 -10.64 -11.31 11.66
C ASP A 72 -9.67 -12.04 10.73
N GLU A 73 -10.17 -12.99 9.93
CA GLU A 73 -9.40 -13.71 8.92
C GLU A 73 -8.88 -12.75 7.83
N LEU A 74 -9.75 -11.87 7.32
CA LEU A 74 -9.35 -10.88 6.33
C LEU A 74 -8.37 -9.87 6.91
N MET A 75 -8.59 -9.39 8.14
CA MET A 75 -7.69 -8.46 8.81
C MET A 75 -6.31 -9.11 9.03
N SER A 76 -6.26 -10.39 9.42
CA SER A 76 -4.99 -11.13 9.56
C SER A 76 -4.22 -11.23 8.23
N ILE A 77 -4.92 -11.41 7.11
CA ILE A 77 -4.28 -11.42 5.78
C ILE A 77 -3.75 -10.03 5.41
N ILE A 78 -4.52 -8.97 5.68
CA ILE A 78 -4.13 -7.58 5.39
C ILE A 78 -2.91 -7.15 6.23
N ASP A 79 -2.88 -7.54 7.51
CA ASP A 79 -1.74 -7.29 8.39
C ASP A 79 -0.47 -7.98 7.86
N LYS A 80 -0.59 -9.25 7.43
CA LYS A 80 0.51 -9.94 6.74
C LYS A 80 0.93 -9.24 5.46
N ALA A 81 -0.01 -8.75 4.67
CA ALA A 81 0.28 -8.02 3.42
C ALA A 81 1.12 -6.76 3.69
N ALA A 82 0.77 -5.99 4.72
CA ALA A 82 1.50 -4.78 5.11
C ALA A 82 2.97 -5.05 5.49
N HIS A 83 3.27 -6.24 6.03
CA HIS A 83 4.61 -6.63 6.43
C HIS A 83 5.39 -7.35 5.32
N GLU A 84 4.73 -8.22 4.57
CA GLU A 84 5.37 -9.08 3.57
C GLU A 84 5.63 -8.31 2.26
N ILE A 85 4.64 -7.59 1.72
CA ILE A 85 4.72 -6.93 0.39
C ILE A 85 5.97 -6.05 0.26
N PRO A 86 6.32 -5.17 1.24
CA PRO A 86 7.51 -4.32 1.13
C PRO A 86 8.83 -5.11 0.96
N THR A 87 8.85 -6.37 1.40
CA THR A 87 10.03 -7.25 1.38
C THR A 87 10.03 -8.27 0.24
N LEU A 88 8.92 -8.42 -0.49
CA LEU A 88 8.84 -9.31 -1.65
C LEU A 88 9.71 -8.75 -2.79
N ARG A 89 10.36 -9.66 -3.52
CA ARG A 89 11.13 -9.33 -4.74
C ARG A 89 10.22 -9.36 -5.96
N LEU A 90 9.40 -8.33 -6.12
CA LEU A 90 8.48 -8.16 -7.26
C LEU A 90 9.22 -7.45 -8.40
N GLY A 91 9.15 -7.94 -9.63
CA GLY A 91 9.97 -7.39 -10.73
C GLY A 91 11.49 -7.46 -10.51
N GLY A 92 11.97 -8.34 -9.62
CA GLY A 92 13.39 -8.55 -9.32
C GLY A 92 13.94 -7.76 -8.12
N ASP A 93 13.18 -6.82 -7.55
CA ASP A 93 13.62 -6.01 -6.41
C ASP A 93 12.51 -5.82 -5.35
N THR A 94 12.90 -5.33 -4.19
CA THR A 94 12.01 -4.96 -3.07
C THR A 94 11.45 -3.56 -3.26
N LEU A 95 10.42 -3.19 -2.49
CA LEU A 95 9.91 -1.81 -2.48
C LEU A 95 11.04 -0.79 -2.25
N ALA A 96 11.96 -1.06 -1.32
CA ALA A 96 13.09 -0.16 -1.06
C ALA A 96 14.04 -0.02 -2.27
N GLY A 97 14.22 -1.09 -3.04
CA GLY A 97 15.05 -1.09 -4.24
C GLY A 97 14.42 -0.31 -5.40
N HIS A 98 13.14 -0.57 -5.69
CA HIS A 98 12.36 0.22 -6.66
C HIS A 98 12.31 1.69 -6.28
N PHE A 99 12.04 1.99 -5.01
CA PHE A 99 12.01 3.39 -4.54
C PHE A 99 13.39 4.07 -4.67
N ARG A 100 14.49 3.36 -4.41
CA ARG A 100 15.85 3.85 -4.66
C ARG A 100 16.11 4.11 -6.13
N TRP A 101 15.65 3.22 -7.00
CA TRP A 101 15.77 3.39 -8.43
C TRP A 101 15.06 4.67 -8.89
N VAL A 102 13.84 4.94 -8.44
CA VAL A 102 13.14 6.21 -8.71
C VAL A 102 13.91 7.42 -8.15
N CYS A 103 14.46 7.31 -6.94
CA CYS A 103 15.22 8.41 -6.33
C CYS A 103 16.49 8.78 -7.11
N PHE A 104 17.28 7.79 -7.51
CA PHE A 104 18.64 7.99 -8.02
C PHE A 104 18.74 7.88 -9.53
N HIS A 105 18.02 6.93 -10.14
CA HIS A 105 18.04 6.73 -11.59
C HIS A 105 17.10 7.70 -12.30
N GLU A 106 15.88 7.88 -11.80
CA GLU A 106 14.94 8.89 -12.32
C GLU A 106 15.19 10.30 -11.74
N GLY A 107 16.04 10.41 -10.71
CA GLY A 107 16.55 11.69 -10.21
C GLY A 107 15.63 12.47 -9.27
N TRP A 108 14.58 11.85 -8.72
CA TRP A 108 13.56 12.51 -7.89
C TRP A 108 13.88 12.63 -6.39
N LEU A 109 15.08 12.26 -5.96
CA LEU A 109 15.46 12.33 -4.53
C LEU A 109 15.30 13.74 -3.93
N PRO A 110 15.71 14.85 -4.57
CA PRO A 110 15.55 16.19 -4.01
C PRO A 110 14.07 16.54 -3.75
N GLU A 111 13.19 16.26 -4.69
CA GLU A 111 11.75 16.51 -4.61
C GLU A 111 11.10 15.62 -3.55
N PHE A 112 11.46 14.34 -3.47
CA PHE A 112 10.97 13.46 -2.40
C PHE A 112 11.41 13.91 -1.02
N ARG A 113 12.64 14.41 -0.85
CA ARG A 113 13.09 14.99 0.43
C ARG A 113 12.31 16.26 0.76
N GLN A 114 12.06 17.12 -0.21
CA GLN A 114 11.24 18.33 -0.02
C GLN A 114 9.81 17.97 0.38
N TRP A 115 9.14 17.07 -0.35
CA TRP A 115 7.79 16.61 -0.02
C TRP A 115 7.74 15.86 1.32
N ASN A 116 8.79 15.14 1.71
CA ASN A 116 8.87 14.51 3.03
C ASN A 116 8.95 15.55 4.15
N ALA A 117 9.71 16.65 3.94
CA ALA A 117 9.78 17.77 4.87
C ALA A 117 8.43 18.51 4.96
N ASP A 118 7.77 18.71 3.82
CA ASP A 118 6.46 19.37 3.71
C ASP A 118 5.28 18.44 4.05
N ARG A 119 5.55 17.17 4.35
CA ARG A 119 4.56 16.12 4.69
C ARG A 119 3.54 15.86 3.55
N LEU A 120 3.96 16.03 2.30
CA LEU A 120 3.16 15.84 1.09
C LEU A 120 3.20 14.40 0.59
N TYR A 121 2.77 13.44 1.42
CA TYR A 121 2.83 12.00 1.10
C TYR A 121 1.95 11.57 -0.08
N ARG A 122 0.86 12.28 -0.36
CA ARG A 122 0.06 12.05 -1.57
C ARG A 122 0.86 12.35 -2.84
N SER A 123 1.67 13.41 -2.82
CA SER A 123 2.57 13.76 -3.94
C SER A 123 3.66 12.70 -4.12
N ILE A 124 4.26 12.23 -3.02
CA ILE A 124 5.25 11.14 -3.06
C ILE A 124 4.65 9.87 -3.68
N ARG A 125 3.47 9.45 -3.21
CA ARG A 125 2.77 8.27 -3.75
C ARG A 125 2.45 8.41 -5.23
N GLY A 126 1.90 9.56 -5.63
CA GLY A 126 1.55 9.83 -7.02
C GLY A 126 2.76 9.84 -7.95
N LYS A 127 3.85 10.48 -7.55
CA LYS A 127 5.07 10.53 -8.36
C LYS A 127 5.79 9.18 -8.43
N TYR A 128 5.84 8.43 -7.33
CA TYR A 128 6.36 7.05 -7.37
C TYR A 128 5.57 6.19 -8.35
N HIS A 129 4.23 6.21 -8.26
CA HIS A 129 3.37 5.47 -9.20
C HIS A 129 3.62 5.91 -10.65
N GLU A 130 3.74 7.21 -10.92
CA GLU A 130 4.01 7.72 -12.27
C GLU A 130 5.33 7.20 -12.84
N MET A 131 6.41 7.20 -12.06
CA MET A 131 7.72 6.72 -12.51
C MET A 131 7.74 5.22 -12.72
N GLU A 132 6.99 4.47 -11.91
CA GLU A 132 6.87 3.02 -12.01
C GLU A 132 5.69 2.57 -12.88
N ASP A 133 4.95 3.46 -13.56
CA ASP A 133 3.70 3.08 -14.27
C ASP A 133 3.91 1.98 -15.33
N HIS A 134 5.09 1.96 -15.92
CA HIS A 134 5.55 0.94 -16.87
C HIS A 134 5.83 -0.43 -16.21
N ASN A 135 6.00 -0.48 -14.90
CA ASN A 135 6.32 -1.64 -14.09
C ASN A 135 5.12 -2.02 -13.21
N THR A 136 4.27 -2.91 -13.72
CA THR A 136 3.07 -3.38 -13.02
C THR A 136 3.37 -4.06 -11.69
N ASP A 137 4.62 -4.54 -11.52
CA ASP A 137 5.09 -5.18 -10.28
C ASP A 137 5.50 -4.19 -9.20
N ALA A 138 5.69 -2.90 -9.54
CA ALA A 138 6.18 -1.89 -8.61
C ALA A 138 5.24 -0.70 -8.38
N ARG A 139 4.48 -0.25 -9.39
CA ARG A 139 3.73 1.04 -9.35
C ARG A 139 2.82 1.25 -8.14
N ASN A 140 2.33 0.16 -7.54
CA ASN A 140 1.37 0.17 -6.45
C ASN A 140 1.96 -0.33 -5.11
N LEU A 141 3.27 -0.59 -5.02
CA LEU A 141 3.88 -1.13 -3.79
C LEU A 141 3.69 -0.23 -2.56
N LEU A 142 3.58 1.10 -2.75
CA LEU A 142 3.30 2.02 -1.66
C LEU A 142 1.90 1.84 -1.04
N ALA A 143 0.96 1.18 -1.73
CA ALA A 143 -0.38 0.91 -1.18
C ALA A 143 -0.34 0.03 0.09
N ALA A 144 0.71 -0.79 0.23
CA ALA A 144 0.88 -1.69 1.36
C ALA A 144 1.48 -1.03 2.62
N VAL A 145 1.97 0.22 2.54
CA VAL A 145 2.70 0.86 3.63
C VAL A 145 2.10 2.19 4.06
N ASP A 146 2.40 2.60 5.29
CA ASP A 146 1.99 3.88 5.84
C ASP A 146 3.00 5.01 5.51
N ASN A 147 2.64 6.24 5.87
CA ASN A 147 3.49 7.41 5.65
C ASN A 147 4.75 7.40 6.54
N ARG A 148 4.76 6.69 7.68
CA ARG A 148 5.96 6.55 8.52
C ARG A 148 7.00 5.67 7.83
N PHE A 149 6.57 4.61 7.18
CA PHE A 149 7.44 3.77 6.36
C PHE A 149 8.04 4.56 5.21
N ILE A 150 7.22 5.32 4.47
CA ILE A 150 7.71 6.18 3.38
C ILE A 150 8.72 7.21 3.90
N LYS A 151 8.43 7.84 5.04
CA LYS A 151 9.38 8.75 5.70
C LYS A 151 10.71 8.05 5.99
N ALA A 152 10.64 6.87 6.61
CA ALA A 152 11.84 6.10 6.95
C ALA A 152 12.60 5.64 5.70
N LEU A 153 11.92 5.30 4.60
CA LEU A 153 12.57 5.02 3.32
C LEU A 153 13.42 6.22 2.90
N ILE A 154 12.82 7.41 2.79
CA ILE A 154 13.49 8.63 2.31
C ILE A 154 14.62 9.08 3.25
N ASP A 155 14.41 9.01 4.56
CA ASP A 155 15.40 9.42 5.57
C ASP A 155 16.65 8.52 5.56
N ASN A 156 16.52 7.28 5.05
CA ASN A 156 17.60 6.29 4.96
C ASN A 156 18.29 6.25 3.58
N LEU A 157 18.05 7.24 2.71
CA LEU A 157 18.69 7.40 1.40
C LEU A 157 19.75 8.49 1.38
#